data_AF-A0AAW7EDP4-F1
#
_entry.id   AF-A0AAW7EDP4-F1
#
_cell.length_a   1.000
_cell.length_b   1.000
_cell.length_c   1.000
_cell.angle_alpha   90.00
_cell.angle_beta   90.00
_cell.angle_gamma   90.00
#
_symmetry.space_group_name_H-M   'P 1'
#
loop_
_entity.id
_entity.type
_entity.pdbx_description
1 polymer ?
#
loop_
_entity_poly.entity_id
_entity_poly.type
_entity_poly.pdbx_seq_one_letter_code
_entity_poly.pdbx_strand_id
1 'polypeptide(L)' 'MRRTNHRNLVNVGILSGRIPLISLVQFIAVAEHLNFRHAAKALGISQSSVSARVKALEDNLG' A
#
# COMPACT_ATOMS: atom_id res chain seq x y z
N MET A 1 17.54 0.11 -11.97
CA MET A 1 17.19 1.53 -11.76
C MET A 1 15.99 1.91 -12.64
N ARG A 2 14.75 1.59 -12.20
CA ARG A 2 13.48 1.84 -12.94
C ARG A 2 12.30 2.07 -11.96
N ARG A 3 12.45 2.98 -10.99
CA ARG A 3 11.46 3.14 -9.89
C ARG A 3 10.73 4.49 -9.86
N THR A 4 10.97 5.34 -10.85
CA THR A 4 10.52 6.74 -10.87
C THR A 4 9.18 6.98 -11.58
N ASN A 5 8.78 6.14 -12.55
CA ASN A 5 7.53 6.36 -13.29
C ASN A 5 6.28 5.79 -12.61
N HIS A 6 6.38 4.64 -11.91
CA HIS A 6 5.20 4.02 -11.31
C HIS A 6 4.64 4.89 -10.17
N ARG A 7 5.50 5.48 -9.34
CA ARG A 7 5.12 6.34 -8.20
C ARG A 7 4.36 7.59 -8.65
N ASN A 8 4.76 8.22 -9.75
CA ASN A 8 4.10 9.42 -10.28
C ASN A 8 2.65 9.14 -10.72
N LEU A 9 2.42 7.99 -11.37
CA LEU A 9 1.08 7.59 -11.82
C LEU A 9 0.13 7.29 -10.65
N VAL A 10 0.63 6.67 -9.57
CA VAL A 10 -0.20 6.43 -8.37
C VAL A 10 -0.59 7.75 -7.70
N ASN A 11 0.35 8.70 -7.63
CA ASN A 11 0.13 9.99 -6.96
C ASN A 11 -0.97 10.82 -7.66
N VAL A 12 -0.95 10.87 -9.00
CA VAL A 12 -2.01 11.52 -9.79
C VAL A 12 -3.38 10.83 -9.58
N GLY A 13 -3.38 9.50 -9.45
CA GLY A 13 -4.57 8.73 -9.15
C GLY A 13 -5.21 9.16 -7.82
N ILE A 14 -4.41 9.24 -6.75
CA ILE A 14 -4.89 9.53 -5.39
C ILE A 14 -5.45 10.95 -5.28
N LEU A 15 -4.76 11.95 -5.85
CA LEU A 15 -5.26 13.34 -5.91
C LEU A 15 -6.57 13.47 -6.71
N SER A 16 -6.83 12.52 -7.61
CA SER A 16 -8.09 12.40 -8.36
C SER A 16 -9.14 11.53 -7.65
N GLY A 17 -8.91 11.16 -6.38
CA GLY A 17 -9.77 10.26 -5.59
C GLY A 17 -9.67 8.77 -5.97
N ARG A 18 -8.74 8.39 -6.84
CA ARG A 18 -8.53 7.02 -7.34
C ARG A 18 -7.44 6.33 -6.53
N ILE A 19 -7.82 5.84 -5.36
CA ILE A 19 -6.98 4.99 -4.52
C ILE A 19 -7.06 3.55 -5.01
N PRO A 20 -5.94 2.84 -5.29
CA PRO A 20 -5.99 1.43 -5.62
C PRO A 20 -6.65 0.64 -4.49
N LEU A 21 -7.73 -0.10 -4.80
CA LEU A 21 -8.49 -0.87 -3.80
C LEU A 21 -7.59 -1.82 -3.00
N ILE A 22 -6.59 -2.41 -3.65
CA ILE A 22 -5.63 -3.30 -3.01
C ILE A 22 -4.74 -2.61 -1.95
N SER A 23 -4.51 -1.30 -2.06
CA SER A 23 -3.82 -0.54 -1.01
C SER A 23 -4.69 -0.43 0.25
N LEU A 24 -6.00 -0.25 0.07
CA LEU A 24 -6.96 -0.21 1.18
C LEU A 24 -7.10 -1.59 1.84
N VAL A 25 -7.19 -2.67 1.07
CA VAL A 25 -7.22 -4.04 1.61
C VAL A 25 -5.98 -4.33 2.46
N GLN A 26 -4.80 -3.97 1.96
CA GLN A 26 -3.54 -4.17 2.71
C GLN A 26 -3.47 -3.30 3.96
N PHE A 27 -3.97 -2.06 3.91
CA PHE A 27 -4.05 -1.17 5.07
C PHE A 27 -5.00 -1.73 6.15
N ILE A 28 -6.21 -2.15 5.76
CA ILE A 28 -7.20 -2.73 6.68
C ILE A 28 -6.65 -4.00 7.33
N ALA A 29 -6.03 -4.90 6.56
CA ALA A 29 -5.42 -6.11 7.13
C ALA A 29 -4.34 -5.78 8.18
N VAL A 30 -3.54 -4.73 7.97
CA VAL A 30 -2.55 -4.30 8.98
C VAL A 30 -3.25 -3.76 10.23
N ALA A 31 -4.35 -3.02 10.08
CA ALA A 31 -5.14 -2.50 11.19
C ALA A 31 -5.82 -3.63 12.00
N GLU A 32 -6.35 -4.65 11.32
CA GLU A 32 -7.00 -5.80 11.96
C GLU A 32 -6.01 -6.67 12.73
N HIS A 33 -4.81 -6.87 12.17
CA HIS A 33 -3.79 -7.72 12.78
C HIS A 33 -2.83 -6.98 13.72
N LEU A 34 -2.81 -5.65 13.69
CA LEU A 34 -1.86 -4.77 14.39
C LEU A 34 -0.38 -5.16 14.18
N ASN A 35 -0.10 -5.88 13.09
CA ASN A 35 1.20 -6.46 12.81
C ASN A 35 1.36 -6.77 11.31
N PHE A 36 2.34 -6.14 10.67
CA PHE A 36 2.62 -6.30 9.24
C PHE A 36 2.92 -7.74 8.82
N ARG A 37 3.60 -8.53 9.67
CA ARG A 37 3.92 -9.93 9.35
C ARG A 37 2.68 -10.79 9.36
N HIS A 38 1.79 -10.59 10.33
CA HIS A 38 0.53 -11.33 10.40
C HIS A 38 -0.42 -10.94 9.26
N ALA A 39 -0.55 -9.66 8.96
CA ALA A 39 -1.33 -9.18 7.81
C ALA A 39 -0.82 -9.77 6.49
N ALA A 40 0.50 -9.76 6.28
CA ALA A 40 1.10 -10.34 5.08
C ALA A 40 0.87 -11.86 4.98
N LYS A 41 0.96 -12.57 6.11
CA LYS A 41 0.65 -14.01 6.18
C LYS A 41 -0.81 -14.28 5.84
N ALA A 42 -1.75 -13.48 6.35
CA ALA A 42 -3.18 -13.61 6.04
C ALA A 42 -3.48 -13.35 4.56
N LEU A 43 -2.75 -12.41 3.94
CA LEU A 43 -2.90 -12.06 2.53
C LEU A 43 -2.08 -12.93 1.56
N GLY A 44 -1.27 -13.87 2.07
CA GLY A 44 -0.44 -14.75 1.23
C GLY A 44 0.65 -14.03 0.43
N ILE A 45 1.14 -12.88 0.92
CA ILE A 45 2.16 -12.05 0.24
C ILE A 45 3.34 -11.75 1.17
N SER A 46 4.40 -11.15 0.63
CA SER A 46 5.55 -10.75 1.43
C SER A 46 5.23 -9.56 2.34
N GLN A 47 5.78 -9.57 3.56
CA GLN A 47 5.66 -8.45 4.50
C GLN A 47 6.26 -7.15 3.93
N SER A 48 7.36 -7.26 3.16
CA SER A 48 7.97 -6.11 2.48
C SER A 48 7.05 -5.49 1.42
N SER A 49 6.23 -6.29 0.73
CA SER A 49 5.23 -5.76 -0.22
C SER A 49 4.13 -4.99 0.49
N VAL A 50 3.63 -5.50 1.63
CA VAL A 50 2.60 -4.83 2.43
C VAL A 50 3.15 -3.51 2.98
N SER A 51 4.33 -3.53 3.60
CA SER A 51 4.96 -2.33 4.16
C SER A 51 5.21 -1.27 3.09
N ALA A 52 5.75 -1.66 1.93
CA ALA A 52 5.99 -0.72 0.84
C ALA A 52 4.70 -0.09 0.30
N ARG A 53 3.59 -0.84 0.29
CA ARG A 53 2.29 -0.34 -0.18
C ARG A 53 1.63 0.59 0.83
N VAL A 54 1.65 0.23 2.11
CA VAL A 54 1.12 1.09 3.18
C VAL A 54 1.91 2.40 3.22
N LYS A 55 3.24 2.34 3.15
CA LYS A 55 4.06 3.54 3.10
C LYS A 55 3.73 4.43 1.90
N ALA A 56 3.57 3.83 0.72
CA ALA A 56 3.16 4.57 -0.47
C ALA A 56 1.74 5.16 -0.33
N LEU A 57 0.82 4.47 0.36
CA LEU A 57 -0.51 4.99 0.63
C LEU A 57 -0.45 6.20 1.57
N GLU A 58 0.28 6.11 2.68
CA GLU A 58 0.54 7.22 3.62
C GLU A 58 1.13 8.42 2.89
N ASP A 59 2.21 8.21 2.14
CA ASP A 59 2.90 9.28 1.40
C ASP A 59 1.98 9.98 0.38
N ASN A 60 0.99 9.26 -0.17
CA ASN A 60 0.04 9.84 -1.13
C ASN A 60 -1.13 10.57 -0.45
N LEU A 61 -1.45 10.26 0.81
CA LEU A 61 -2.54 10.91 1.55
C LEU A 61 -2.09 12.20 2.26
N GLY A 62 -0.78 12.35 2.49
CA GLY A 62 -0.19 13.46 3.26
C GLY A 62 -0.18 13.19 4.76
#